data_AF-A0A484XCX3-F1
#
_entry.id   AF-A0A484XCX3-F1
#
_cell.length_a   1.000
_cell.length_b   1.000
_cell.length_c   1.000
_cell.angle_alpha   90.00
_cell.angle_beta   90.00
_cell.angle_gamma   90.00
#
_symmetry.space_group_name_H-M   'P 1'
#
loop_
_entity.id
_entity.type
_entity.pdbx_description
1 polymer ?
#
loop_
_entity_poly.entity_id
_entity_poly.type
_entity_poly.pdbx_seq_one_letter_code
_entity_poly.pdbx_strand_id
1 'polypeptide(L)'
;MEEIGYRTEIFTLDGIAGSQREYIQWLLTVCLAQEEGDTPILTEEAIDLLATKLRTPLQVQQHITLALEAGYLTGERPITAELVDSILSRKLDDLEPTLTRHGYRLKDMVEQFDAKPGRNQGAVQSPVGPDAYSRTADRILAAGLPI
;
A
#
# COMPACT_ATOMS: atom_id res chain seq x y z
N MET A 1 53.63 -13.29 1.59
CA MET A 1 52.52 -12.95 2.50
C MET A 1 51.28 -12.93 1.62
N GLU A 2 50.71 -14.12 1.41
CA GLU A 2 49.54 -14.32 0.54
C GLU A 2 48.29 -13.78 1.23
N GLU A 3 47.56 -12.90 0.54
CA GLU A 3 46.29 -12.35 1.02
C GLU A 3 45.21 -13.44 1.04
N ILE A 4 44.98 -14.03 2.22
CA ILE A 4 43.87 -14.97 2.49
C ILE A 4 42.55 -14.18 2.61
N GLY A 5 42.18 -13.40 1.59
CA GLY A 5 41.03 -12.48 1.64
C GLY A 5 40.01 -12.62 0.51
N TYR A 6 40.30 -13.39 -0.54
CA TYR A 6 39.57 -13.34 -1.81
C TYR A 6 38.82 -14.65 -2.16
N ARG A 7 38.07 -15.21 -1.20
CA ARG A 7 37.26 -16.43 -1.42
C ARG A 7 35.77 -16.26 -1.10
N THR A 8 35.23 -15.06 -1.31
CA THR A 8 33.80 -14.81 -1.13
C THR A 8 33.13 -14.67 -2.48
N GLU A 9 32.26 -15.61 -2.80
CA GLU A 9 31.33 -15.47 -3.94
C GLU A 9 30.14 -14.64 -3.49
N ILE A 10 29.89 -13.53 -4.18
CA ILE A 10 28.75 -12.65 -3.94
C ILE A 10 27.64 -13.07 -4.90
N PHE A 11 26.52 -13.53 -4.35
CA PHE A 11 25.30 -13.76 -5.10
C PHE A 11 24.37 -12.58 -4.90
N THR A 12 24.05 -11.89 -5.99
CA THR A 12 23.03 -10.84 -5.99
C THR A 12 21.68 -11.49 -6.22
N LEU A 13 20.77 -11.32 -5.26
CA LEU A 13 19.37 -11.72 -5.41
C LEU A 13 18.60 -10.50 -5.90
N ASP A 14 18.14 -10.56 -7.14
CA ASP A 14 17.23 -9.56 -7.68
C ASP A 14 15.86 -9.67 -7.00
N GLY A 15 15.22 -8.52 -6.76
CA GLY A 15 13.87 -8.47 -6.19
C GLY A 15 12.80 -8.86 -7.22
N ILE A 16 11.54 -8.90 -6.78
CA ILE A 16 10.39 -9.27 -7.63
C ILE A 16 9.94 -8.17 -8.62
N ALA A 17 10.72 -7.09 -8.77
CA ALA A 17 10.32 -5.94 -9.55
C ALA A 17 10.24 -6.31 -11.04
N GLY A 18 9.04 -6.22 -11.63
CA GLY A 18 8.78 -6.64 -13.01
C GLY A 18 8.29 -8.08 -13.14
N SER A 19 8.16 -8.82 -12.03
CA SER A 19 7.63 -10.19 -11.99
C SER A 19 6.59 -10.37 -10.87
N GLN A 20 5.82 -9.31 -10.59
CA GLN A 20 4.86 -9.32 -9.48
C GLN A 20 3.73 -10.31 -9.70
N ARG A 21 3.22 -10.44 -10.93
CA ARG A 21 2.12 -11.36 -11.26
C ARG A 21 2.58 -12.80 -11.09
N GLU A 22 3.74 -13.13 -11.63
CA GLU A 22 4.38 -14.45 -11.55
C GLU A 22 4.68 -14.81 -10.10
N TYR A 23 5.15 -13.85 -9.31
CA TYR A 23 5.37 -14.03 -7.89
C TYR A 23 4.07 -14.36 -7.13
N ILE A 24 2.97 -13.64 -7.41
CA ILE A 24 1.67 -13.92 -6.79
C ILE A 24 1.17 -15.30 -7.19
N GLN A 25 1.24 -15.65 -8.47
CA GLN A 25 0.81 -16.98 -8.95
C GLN A 25 1.63 -18.09 -8.31
N TRP A 26 2.95 -17.98 -8.30
CA TRP A 26 3.84 -18.91 -7.62
C TRP A 26 3.50 -19.04 -6.14
N LEU A 27 3.28 -17.91 -5.44
CA LEU A 27 2.92 -17.89 -4.03
C LEU A 27 1.62 -18.67 -3.78
N LEU A 28 0.60 -18.43 -4.60
CA LEU A 28 -0.68 -19.15 -4.50
C LEU A 28 -0.49 -20.65 -4.77
N THR A 29 0.29 -21.04 -5.77
CA THR A 29 0.59 -22.46 -6.04
C THR A 29 1.32 -23.12 -4.87
N VAL A 30 2.25 -22.43 -4.21
CA VAL A 30 3.01 -22.99 -3.07
C VAL A 30 2.16 -23.06 -1.81
N CYS A 31 1.31 -22.06 -1.57
CA CYS A 31 0.49 -21.98 -0.36
C CYS A 31 -0.80 -22.81 -0.44
N LEU A 32 -1.30 -23.08 -1.65
CA LEU A 32 -2.56 -23.77 -1.84
C LEU A 32 -2.33 -25.19 -2.34
N ALA A 33 -2.85 -26.17 -1.61
CA ALA A 33 -2.99 -27.53 -2.10
C ALA A 33 -4.25 -27.65 -3.00
N GLN A 34 -4.35 -26.80 -4.04
CA GLN A 34 -5.44 -26.92 -5.01
C GLN A 34 -5.13 -28.05 -6.00
N GLU A 35 -6.11 -28.92 -6.25
CA GLU A 35 -6.02 -29.90 -7.34
C GLU A 35 -6.58 -29.31 -8.64
N GLU A 36 -6.25 -29.95 -9.76
CA GLU A 36 -6.79 -29.55 -11.07
C GLU A 36 -8.33 -29.60 -11.06
N GLY A 37 -8.97 -28.43 -11.23
CA GLY A 37 -10.43 -28.30 -11.25
C GLY A 37 -11.04 -27.59 -10.04
N ASP A 38 -10.25 -27.29 -9.01
CA ASP A 38 -10.71 -26.46 -7.91
C ASP A 38 -11.07 -25.04 -8.35
N THR A 39 -12.13 -24.48 -7.75
CA THR A 39 -12.45 -23.07 -7.92
C THR A 39 -11.28 -22.21 -7.44
N PRO A 40 -10.78 -21.27 -8.28
CA PRO A 40 -9.69 -20.40 -7.90
C PRO A 40 -10.06 -19.56 -6.67
N ILE A 41 -9.07 -19.22 -5.86
CA ILE A 41 -9.30 -18.42 -4.64
C ILE A 41 -9.43 -16.93 -4.97
N LEU A 42 -8.70 -16.45 -5.98
CA LEU A 42 -8.71 -15.09 -6.47
C LEU A 42 -9.06 -15.11 -7.96
N THR A 43 -9.82 -14.12 -8.43
CA THR A 43 -10.01 -13.95 -9.88
C THR A 43 -8.72 -13.45 -10.54
N GLU A 44 -8.60 -13.61 -11.86
CA GLU A 44 -7.44 -13.14 -12.60
C GLU A 44 -7.31 -11.61 -12.52
N GLU A 45 -8.42 -10.88 -12.54
CA GLU A 45 -8.45 -9.43 -12.42
C GLU A 45 -7.97 -8.98 -11.05
N ALA A 46 -8.29 -9.74 -9.99
CA ALA A 46 -7.82 -9.48 -8.64
C ALA A 46 -6.29 -9.64 -8.54
N ILE A 47 -5.73 -10.66 -9.18
CA ILE A 47 -4.29 -10.88 -9.26
C ILE A 47 -3.62 -9.70 -10.00
N ASP A 48 -4.23 -9.22 -11.07
CA ASP A 48 -3.68 -8.13 -11.89
C ASP A 48 -3.68 -6.80 -11.16
N LEU A 49 -4.74 -6.54 -10.41
CA LEU A 49 -4.83 -5.38 -9.55
C LEU A 49 -3.74 -5.41 -8.47
N LEU A 50 -3.53 -6.55 -7.80
CA LEU A 50 -2.48 -6.74 -6.80
C LEU A 50 -1.08 -6.56 -7.42
N ALA A 51 -0.82 -7.18 -8.56
CA ALA A 51 0.47 -7.09 -9.26
C ALA A 51 0.79 -5.65 -9.70
N THR A 52 -0.23 -4.89 -10.10
CA THR A 52 -0.06 -3.50 -10.55
C THR A 52 0.21 -2.54 -9.38
N LYS A 53 -0.46 -2.75 -8.24
CA LYS A 53 -0.42 -1.82 -7.10
C LYS A 53 0.70 -2.11 -6.10
N LEU A 54 1.09 -3.37 -5.96
CA LEU A 54 2.03 -3.80 -4.92
C LEU A 54 3.44 -3.96 -5.50
N ARG A 55 4.45 -3.46 -4.78
CA ARG A 55 5.84 -3.43 -5.26
C ARG A 55 6.75 -4.41 -4.56
N THR A 56 6.46 -4.74 -3.30
CA THR A 56 7.34 -5.59 -2.48
C THR A 56 6.67 -6.92 -2.13
N PRO A 57 7.46 -7.99 -1.93
CA PRO A 57 6.92 -9.29 -1.49
C PRO A 57 6.09 -9.18 -0.20
N LEU A 58 6.54 -8.33 0.73
CA LEU A 58 5.85 -8.10 1.99
C LEU A 58 4.49 -7.42 1.78
N GLN A 59 4.41 -6.44 0.87
CA GLN A 59 3.13 -5.82 0.51
C GLN A 59 2.17 -6.85 -0.09
N VAL A 60 2.65 -7.68 -1.01
CA VAL A 60 1.87 -8.77 -1.62
C VAL A 60 1.29 -9.67 -0.55
N GLN A 61 2.14 -10.19 0.34
CA GLN A 61 1.72 -11.12 1.38
C GLN A 61 0.70 -10.48 2.33
N GLN A 62 0.94 -9.24 2.78
CA GLN A 62 0.02 -8.53 3.67
C GLN A 62 -1.37 -8.34 3.04
N HIS A 63 -1.44 -7.87 1.79
CA HIS A 63 -2.71 -7.54 1.17
C HIS A 63 -3.49 -8.78 0.71
N ILE A 64 -2.79 -9.84 0.30
CA ILE A 64 -3.44 -11.13 0.04
C ILE A 64 -4.07 -11.68 1.32
N THR A 65 -3.36 -11.65 2.46
CA THR A 65 -3.95 -12.08 3.75
C THR A 65 -5.21 -11.30 4.09
N LEU A 66 -5.18 -9.96 3.96
CA LEU A 66 -6.35 -9.13 4.24
C LEU A 66 -7.51 -9.41 3.27
N ALA A 67 -7.23 -9.63 1.99
CA ALA A 67 -8.25 -9.98 1.01
C ALA A 67 -8.88 -11.34 1.32
N LEU A 68 -8.08 -12.33 1.74
CA LEU A 68 -8.56 -13.65 2.17
C LEU A 68 -9.42 -13.57 3.43
N GLU A 69 -8.99 -12.82 4.44
CA GLU A 69 -9.77 -12.57 5.66
C GLU A 69 -11.11 -11.90 5.34
N ALA A 70 -11.09 -10.86 4.49
CA ALA A 70 -12.29 -10.18 4.06
C ALA A 70 -13.23 -11.11 3.28
N GLY A 71 -12.71 -11.88 2.32
CA GLY A 71 -13.48 -12.84 1.54
C GLY A 71 -14.09 -13.94 2.40
N TYR A 72 -13.36 -14.40 3.41
CA TYR A 72 -13.90 -15.34 4.40
C TYR A 72 -15.06 -14.74 5.20
N LEU A 73 -14.93 -13.49 5.65
CA LEU A 73 -15.98 -12.79 6.40
C LEU A 73 -17.22 -12.47 5.55
N THR A 74 -17.06 -12.21 4.25
CA THR A 74 -18.18 -11.92 3.33
C THR A 74 -18.76 -13.17 2.67
N GLY A 75 -18.09 -14.32 2.77
CA GLY A 75 -18.49 -15.57 2.11
C GLY A 75 -18.24 -15.56 0.59
N GLU A 76 -17.31 -14.73 0.12
CA GLU A 76 -17.01 -14.53 -1.30
C GLU A 76 -15.89 -15.47 -1.77
N ARG A 77 -16.20 -16.35 -2.73
CA ARG A 77 -15.23 -17.23 -3.40
C ARG A 77 -15.66 -17.44 -4.87
N PRO A 78 -14.83 -17.07 -5.87
CA PRO A 78 -13.50 -16.45 -5.78
C PRO A 78 -13.56 -15.01 -5.26
N ILE A 79 -12.47 -14.55 -4.64
CA ILE A 79 -12.28 -13.16 -4.23
C ILE A 79 -12.12 -12.29 -5.48
N THR A 80 -13.02 -11.32 -5.64
CA THR A 80 -13.07 -10.44 -6.80
C THR A 80 -12.11 -9.25 -6.71
N ALA A 81 -11.85 -8.62 -7.85
CA ALA A 81 -11.09 -7.37 -7.93
C ALA A 81 -11.73 -6.23 -7.13
N GLU A 82 -13.07 -6.19 -7.04
CA GLU A 82 -13.81 -5.16 -6.28
C GLU A 82 -13.51 -5.27 -4.77
N LEU A 83 -13.54 -6.49 -4.23
CA LEU A 83 -13.20 -6.73 -2.84
C LEU A 83 -11.74 -6.35 -2.55
N VAL A 84 -10.82 -6.73 -3.45
CA VAL A 84 -9.40 -6.38 -3.34
C VAL A 84 -9.18 -4.86 -3.38
N ASP A 85 -9.81 -4.15 -4.31
CA ASP A 85 -9.71 -2.70 -4.42
C ASP A 85 -10.15 -2.00 -3.12
N SER A 86 -11.25 -2.47 -2.51
CA SER A 86 -11.74 -1.94 -1.23
C SER A 86 -10.74 -2.08 -0.07
N ILE A 87 -9.88 -3.10 -0.12
CA ILE A 87 -8.83 -3.35 0.87
C ILE A 87 -7.60 -2.50 0.57
N LEU A 88 -7.24 -2.37 -0.71
CA LEU A 88 -6.13 -1.56 -1.17
C LEU A 88 -6.35 -0.07 -0.89
N SER A 89 -7.51 0.49 -1.22
CA SER A 89 -7.82 1.91 -0.97
C SER A 89 -7.77 2.27 0.51
N ARG A 90 -8.14 1.34 1.41
CA ARG A 90 -8.08 1.59 2.86
C ARG A 90 -6.66 1.70 3.41
N LYS A 91 -5.65 1.15 2.74
CA LYS A 91 -4.27 1.09 3.26
C LYS A 91 -3.21 1.76 2.38
N LEU A 92 -3.45 1.90 1.08
CA LEU A 92 -2.53 2.57 0.16
C LEU A 92 -2.77 4.08 0.09
N ASP A 93 -4.01 4.54 0.29
CA ASP A 93 -4.35 5.98 0.29
C ASP A 93 -4.11 6.65 1.65
N ASP A 94 -3.61 5.90 2.65
CA ASP A 94 -3.12 6.49 3.89
C ASP A 94 -1.85 7.30 3.58
N LEU A 95 -2.07 8.59 3.31
CA LEU A 95 -1.03 9.58 3.01
C LEU A 95 -0.05 9.74 4.17
N GLU A 96 -0.48 9.45 5.40
CA GLU A 96 0.27 9.65 6.63
C GLU A 96 1.57 8.83 6.70
N PRO A 97 1.57 7.50 6.43
CA PRO A 97 2.80 6.72 6.26
C PRO A 97 3.77 7.26 5.22
N THR A 98 3.27 7.74 4.08
CA THR A 98 4.10 8.29 2.99
C THR A 98 4.71 9.62 3.40
N LEU A 99 3.90 10.55 3.91
CA LEU A 99 4.36 11.84 4.42
C LEU A 99 5.35 11.70 5.57
N THR A 100 5.10 10.78 6.51
CA THR A 100 6.00 10.52 7.64
C THR A 100 7.36 9.99 7.17
N ARG A 101 7.39 9.15 6.11
CA ARG A 101 8.64 8.68 5.49
C ARG A 101 9.42 9.79 4.80
N HIS A 102 8.74 10.80 4.27
CA HIS A 102 9.33 11.99 3.67
C HIS A 102 9.67 13.09 4.70
N GLY A 103 9.54 12.81 5.99
CA GLY A 103 9.88 13.73 7.07
C GLY A 103 8.80 14.77 7.36
N TYR A 104 7.65 14.68 6.70
CA TYR A 104 6.49 15.52 6.98
C TYR A 104 5.67 14.90 8.11
N ARG A 105 5.76 15.47 9.31
CA ARG A 105 4.86 15.14 10.41
C ARG A 105 3.51 15.82 10.15
N LEU A 106 2.43 15.05 10.24
CA LEU A 106 1.07 15.55 9.99
C LEU A 106 0.71 16.78 10.85
N LYS A 107 1.18 16.81 12.10
CA LYS A 107 1.00 17.94 13.01
C LYS A 107 1.64 19.24 12.48
N ASP A 108 2.84 19.13 11.92
CA ASP A 108 3.61 20.28 11.43
C ASP A 108 3.00 20.83 10.13
N MET A 109 2.40 19.96 9.31
CA MET A 109 1.64 20.38 8.12
C MET A 109 0.34 21.07 8.48
N VAL A 110 -0.40 20.59 9.49
CA VAL A 110 -1.62 21.25 9.97
C VAL A 110 -1.29 22.65 10.54
N GLU A 111 -0.19 22.78 11.29
CA GLU A 111 0.28 24.09 11.79
C GLU A 111 0.79 25.02 10.68
N GLN A 112 1.47 24.49 9.64
CA GLN A 112 1.99 25.30 8.52
C GLN A 112 0.92 25.72 7.51
N PHE A 113 -0.07 24.87 7.22
CA PHE A 113 -1.11 25.15 6.22
C PHE A 113 -2.33 25.89 6.79
N ASP A 114 -2.47 25.98 8.11
CA ASP A 114 -3.48 26.79 8.82
C ASP A 114 -2.92 28.13 9.35
N ALA A 115 -1.73 28.55 8.91
CA ALA A 115 -1.17 29.85 9.27
C ALA A 115 -1.43 30.91 8.18
N LYS A 116 -2.50 31.70 8.35
CA LYS A 116 -2.47 33.12 7.95
C LYS A 116 -2.58 33.99 9.19
N PRO A 117 -1.50 34.67 9.63
CA PRO A 117 -1.58 35.61 10.74
C PRO A 117 -2.24 36.89 10.23
N GLY A 118 -3.45 37.17 10.73
CA GLY A 118 -4.05 38.50 10.62
C GLY A 118 -5.47 38.55 10.06
N ARG A 119 -6.45 38.07 10.84
CA ARG A 119 -7.55 38.92 11.35
C ARG A 119 -8.55 38.07 12.15
N ASN A 120 -8.59 38.39 13.43
CA ASN A 120 -9.74 38.36 14.34
C ASN A 120 -10.09 37.02 15.02
N GLN A 121 -9.65 36.97 16.29
CA GLN A 121 -10.32 36.37 17.44
C GLN A 121 -11.77 35.94 17.21
N GLY A 122 -12.04 34.66 17.45
CA GLY A 122 -13.40 34.18 17.72
C GLY A 122 -13.83 32.95 16.93
N ALA A 123 -13.15 31.81 17.10
CA ALA A 123 -13.76 30.49 16.90
C ALA A 123 -12.86 29.42 17.54
N VAL A 124 -12.80 29.48 18.86
CA VAL A 124 -12.43 28.31 19.67
C VAL A 124 -13.51 27.25 19.41
N GLN A 125 -13.06 26.04 19.03
CA GLN A 125 -13.81 24.80 18.84
C GLN A 125 -14.45 24.57 17.46
N SER A 126 -13.81 23.72 16.66
CA SER A 126 -14.49 22.65 15.92
C SER A 126 -13.52 21.48 15.72
N PRO A 127 -13.96 20.22 15.91
CA PRO A 127 -13.13 19.06 15.60
C PRO A 127 -12.89 19.03 14.09
N VAL A 128 -11.63 18.91 13.69
CA VAL A 128 -11.20 18.85 12.30
C VAL A 128 -11.80 17.58 11.69
N GLY A 129 -12.93 17.72 10.98
CA GLY A 129 -13.63 16.64 10.33
C GLY A 129 -12.89 16.11 9.09
N PRO A 130 -13.27 14.92 8.57
CA PRO A 130 -12.67 14.27 7.41
C PRO A 130 -12.59 15.18 6.16
N ASP A 131 -13.49 16.16 6.04
CA ASP A 131 -13.52 17.13 4.93
C ASP A 131 -12.36 18.14 4.92
N ALA A 132 -11.68 18.34 6.06
CA ALA A 132 -10.49 19.21 6.10
C ALA A 132 -9.25 18.50 5.54
N TYR A 133 -9.22 17.16 5.59
CA TYR A 133 -8.09 16.34 5.13
C TYR A 133 -8.05 16.28 3.60
N SER A 134 -9.20 16.10 2.93
CA SER A 134 -9.29 16.13 1.46
C SER A 134 -8.89 17.48 0.88
N ARG A 135 -9.36 18.58 1.49
CA ARG A 135 -9.00 19.95 1.07
C ARG A 135 -7.52 20.27 1.24
N THR A 136 -6.85 19.65 2.20
CA THR A 136 -5.41 19.84 2.43
C THR A 136 -4.60 19.03 1.43
N ALA A 137 -5.01 17.79 1.12
CA ALA A 137 -4.40 16.96 0.09
C ALA A 137 -4.48 17.60 -1.31
N ASP A 138 -5.64 18.14 -1.70
CA ASP A 138 -5.82 18.86 -2.97
C ASP A 138 -4.89 20.08 -3.09
N ARG A 139 -4.64 20.78 -1.99
CA ARG A 139 -3.73 21.94 -1.96
C ARG A 139 -2.26 21.55 -2.07
N ILE A 140 -1.87 20.38 -1.56
CA ILE A 140 -0.50 19.85 -1.67
C ILE A 140 -0.21 19.39 -3.10
N LEU A 141 -1.18 18.73 -3.74
CA LEU A 141 -1.10 18.30 -5.14
C LEU A 141 -1.06 19.51 -6.09
N ALA A 142 -1.85 20.55 -5.80
CA ALA A 142 -1.82 21.83 -6.54
C ALA A 142 -0.53 22.64 -6.34
N ALA A 143 0.22 22.42 -5.25
CA ALA A 143 1.48 23.09 -4.97
C ALA A 143 2.69 22.43 -5.65
N GLY A 144 2.49 21.34 -6.40
CA GLY A 144 3.53 20.67 -7.18
C GLY A 144 4.58 19.94 -6.34
N LEU A 145 4.27 19.62 -5.09
CA LEU A 145 5.13 18.77 -4.26
C LEU A 145 5.02 17.32 -4.75
N PRO A 146 6.15 16.60 -4.94
CA PRO A 146 6.12 15.22 -5.37
C PRO A 146 5.55 14.36 -4.22
N ILE A 147 4.43 13.71 -4.50
CA ILE A 147 3.86 12.62 -3.70
C ILE A 147 4.34 11.30 -4.28
#